data_AF-A0A9W7JLP5-F1
#
_entry.id   AF-A0A9W7JLP5-F1
#
_cell.length_a   1.000
_cell.length_b   1.000
_cell.length_c   1.000
_cell.angle_alpha   90.00
_cell.angle_beta   90.00
_cell.angle_gamma   90.00
#
_symmetry.space_group_name_H-M   'P 1'
#
loop_
_entity.id
_entity.type
_entity.pdbx_description
1 polymer ?
#
loop_
_entity_poly.entity_id
_entity_poly.type
_entity_poly.pdbx_seq_one_letter_code
_entity_poly.pdbx_strand_id
1 'polypeptide(L)'
;MALRFPRFSQGLAQDPTTRRIWFGIATAHDFESHDDITEERLYQNIFASHFGQLAIIFLWTSGNLFHVAWQGNFEAWVQDPLHVRPIAHAIWDPHFGQPAVEAFTRGGAPGPVNIAYSGVYQWWYTIGLRTNEDLYTGAVFLLFLSALSLIAGWLHLQPKWKPSVSWFKNAESRLNHHLSGLFGVSSLAWTGHLVHVAIPGSRGEYVRWNNFLDVLPHPQGLGPFFSGQWNLYAQNPDSSSHLFGTSQGSGTAILTLLGGFHPQTQSLWLTDIAHHHLAIAFLFLVAGHMYRTNFGIGHSIKDLLEAHIPPGGRLGRGHKGLYDTINNSIHFQLGLALASLGVITSLVAQHMYSLPAYAFIAQDFTTQAALYTHHQYIAGFIMTGAFAHGAIFFIRD
;
A
#
# COMPACT_ATOMS: atom_id res chain seq x y z
N MET A 1 5.74 -25.36 38.20
CA MET A 1 4.37 -25.13 37.67
C MET A 1 4.45 -25.23 36.16
N ALA A 2 3.57 -25.99 35.52
CA ALA A 2 3.77 -26.40 34.13
C ALA A 2 3.84 -25.19 33.18
N LEU A 3 4.90 -25.11 32.37
CA LEU A 3 4.99 -24.27 31.17
C LEU A 3 4.03 -24.81 30.10
N ARG A 4 2.74 -24.92 30.41
CA ARG A 4 1.69 -25.39 29.50
C ARG A 4 1.13 -24.20 28.73
N PHE A 5 0.96 -24.37 27.43
CA PHE A 5 0.28 -23.40 26.57
C PHE A 5 -1.19 -23.21 26.99
N PRO A 6 -1.75 -22.00 26.94
CA PRO A 6 -1.10 -20.72 26.59
C PRO A 6 -0.38 -20.05 27.78
N ARG A 7 0.79 -19.46 27.54
CA ARG A 7 1.58 -18.76 28.58
C ARG A 7 0.89 -17.50 29.11
N PHE A 8 0.07 -16.86 28.28
CA PHE A 8 -0.55 -15.57 28.56
C PHE A 8 -1.87 -15.66 29.36
N SER A 9 -2.34 -16.88 29.68
CA SER A 9 -3.53 -17.09 30.50
C SER A 9 -3.41 -18.36 31.35
N GLN A 10 -3.19 -18.18 32.65
CA GLN A 10 -3.11 -19.26 33.64
C GLN A 10 -4.44 -20.01 33.75
N GLY A 11 -5.56 -19.29 33.67
CA GLY A 11 -6.89 -19.90 33.68
C GLY A 11 -7.08 -20.89 32.52
N LEU A 12 -6.69 -20.51 31.31
CA LEU A 12 -6.71 -21.43 30.16
C LEU A 12 -5.66 -22.53 30.29
N ALA A 13 -4.44 -22.22 30.75
CA ALA A 13 -3.37 -23.22 30.89
C ALA A 13 -3.73 -24.37 31.85
N GLN A 14 -4.61 -24.11 32.81
CA GLN A 14 -5.14 -25.10 33.77
C GLN A 14 -6.31 -25.93 33.21
N ASP A 15 -6.94 -25.52 32.10
CA ASP A 15 -8.05 -26.26 31.48
C ASP A 15 -7.54 -27.63 30.98
N PRO A 16 -8.07 -28.74 31.53
CA PRO A 16 -7.60 -30.09 31.20
C PRO A 16 -8.13 -30.60 29.86
N THR A 17 -9.05 -29.87 29.22
CA THR A 17 -9.73 -30.29 27.99
C THR A 17 -9.04 -29.76 26.72
N THR A 18 -9.53 -30.19 25.55
CA THR A 18 -9.08 -29.65 24.26
C THR A 18 -9.49 -28.19 24.04
N ARG A 19 -10.46 -27.67 24.80
CA ARG A 19 -10.87 -26.25 24.78
C ARG A 19 -9.69 -25.32 25.00
N ARG A 20 -8.75 -25.69 25.88
CA ARG A 20 -7.50 -24.96 26.13
C ARG A 20 -6.76 -24.58 24.86
N ILE A 21 -6.63 -25.52 23.93
CA ILE A 21 -5.87 -25.32 22.68
C ILE A 21 -6.61 -24.32 21.79
N TRP A 22 -7.92 -24.53 21.60
CA TRP A 22 -8.75 -23.66 20.77
C TRP A 22 -8.80 -22.23 21.27
N PHE A 23 -9.07 -22.04 22.57
CA PHE A 23 -9.11 -20.69 23.15
C PHE A 23 -7.72 -20.07 23.23
N GLY A 24 -6.68 -20.85 23.49
CA GLY A 24 -5.30 -20.36 23.43
C GLY A 24 -4.90 -19.85 22.04
N ILE A 25 -5.46 -20.39 20.95
CA ILE A 25 -5.23 -19.85 19.61
C ILE A 25 -6.14 -18.62 19.38
N ALA A 26 -7.42 -18.72 19.72
CA ALA A 26 -8.41 -17.67 19.45
C ALA A 26 -8.14 -16.36 20.19
N THR A 27 -7.58 -16.41 21.41
CA THR A 27 -7.31 -15.22 22.24
C THR A 27 -5.84 -14.81 22.24
N ALA A 28 -5.01 -15.40 21.36
CA ALA A 28 -3.58 -15.10 21.30
C ALA A 28 -3.29 -13.62 20.96
N HIS A 29 -4.18 -12.98 20.19
CA HIS A 29 -4.07 -11.58 19.79
C HIS A 29 -5.03 -10.63 20.56
N ASP A 30 -5.81 -11.15 21.52
CA ASP A 30 -6.59 -10.32 22.45
C ASP A 30 -5.68 -9.88 23.61
N PHE A 31 -4.71 -9.01 23.32
CA PHE A 31 -3.63 -8.66 24.26
C PHE A 31 -4.15 -8.05 25.56
N GLU A 32 -5.26 -7.31 25.52
CA GLU A 32 -5.89 -6.72 26.71
C GLU A 32 -6.40 -7.76 27.71
N SER A 33 -6.72 -8.97 27.23
CA SER A 33 -7.22 -10.05 28.09
C SER A 33 -6.10 -10.93 28.67
N HIS A 34 -4.83 -10.60 28.41
CA HIS A 34 -3.70 -11.41 28.87
C HIS A 34 -3.39 -11.11 30.34
N ASP A 35 -2.99 -12.14 31.08
CA ASP A 35 -2.61 -12.00 32.49
C ASP A 35 -1.48 -10.96 32.65
N ASP A 36 -1.60 -10.09 33.66
CA ASP A 36 -0.62 -9.06 34.02
C ASP A 36 -0.27 -8.06 32.89
N ILE A 37 -1.17 -7.85 31.92
CA ILE A 37 -0.97 -6.83 30.88
C ILE A 37 -1.11 -5.42 31.47
N THR A 38 -0.17 -4.54 31.15
CA THR A 38 -0.24 -3.10 31.44
C THR A 38 -0.48 -2.33 30.14
N GLU A 39 -1.04 -1.12 30.23
CA GLU A 39 -1.25 -0.26 29.06
C GLU A 39 0.03 -0.04 28.26
N GLU A 40 1.14 0.23 28.93
CA GLU A 40 2.44 0.41 28.26
C GLU A 40 2.86 -0.83 27.49
N ARG A 41 2.74 -2.02 28.10
CA ARG A 41 3.12 -3.28 27.47
C ARG A 41 2.18 -3.64 26.31
N LEU A 42 0.89 -3.31 26.44
CA LEU A 42 -0.10 -3.46 25.37
C LEU A 42 0.34 -2.68 24.13
N TYR A 43 0.59 -1.37 24.23
CA TYR A 43 1.02 -0.56 23.10
C TYR A 43 2.36 -1.03 22.50
N GLN A 44 3.33 -1.40 23.33
CA GLN A 44 4.62 -1.92 22.87
C GLN A 44 4.49 -3.23 22.10
N ASN A 45 3.64 -4.16 22.57
CA ASN A 45 3.37 -5.42 21.88
C ASN A 45 2.69 -5.16 20.53
N ILE A 46 1.65 -4.31 20.49
CA ILE A 46 0.96 -3.93 19.25
C ILE A 46 1.96 -3.30 18.25
N PHE A 47 2.82 -2.40 18.71
CA PHE A 47 3.81 -1.73 17.87
C PHE A 47 4.79 -2.71 17.23
N ALA A 48 5.31 -3.67 18.00
CA ALA A 48 6.17 -4.72 17.46
C ALA A 48 5.42 -5.66 16.50
N SER A 49 4.15 -5.97 16.79
CA SER A 49 3.29 -6.75 15.89
C SER A 49 3.05 -6.03 14.55
N HIS A 50 2.92 -4.70 14.52
CA HIS A 50 2.82 -3.94 13.27
C HIS A 50 4.09 -4.09 12.41
N PHE A 51 5.28 -4.04 13.01
CA PHE A 51 6.52 -4.32 12.28
C PHE A 51 6.59 -5.74 11.73
N GLY A 52 6.13 -6.73 12.50
CA GLY A 52 5.99 -8.11 12.03
C GLY A 52 5.06 -8.22 10.81
N GLN A 53 3.90 -7.55 10.86
CA GLN A 53 2.95 -7.53 9.75
C GLN A 53 3.53 -6.83 8.50
N LEU A 54 4.25 -5.71 8.68
CA LEU A 54 4.94 -5.04 7.58
C LEU A 54 5.99 -5.94 6.92
N ALA A 55 6.76 -6.68 7.72
CA ALA A 55 7.74 -7.63 7.20
C ALA A 55 7.09 -8.73 6.35
N ILE A 56 5.91 -9.23 6.75
CA ILE A 56 5.14 -10.21 5.98
C ILE A 56 4.68 -9.61 4.65
N ILE A 57 4.19 -8.37 4.63
CA ILE A 57 3.76 -7.69 3.39
C ILE A 57 4.95 -7.51 2.42
N PHE A 58 6.10 -7.07 2.93
CA PHE A 58 7.30 -6.93 2.10
C PHE A 58 7.80 -8.27 1.57
N LEU A 59 7.81 -9.31 2.40
CA LEU A 59 8.21 -10.65 1.98
C LEU A 59 7.24 -11.25 0.94
N TRP A 60 5.93 -11.07 1.12
CA TRP A 60 4.93 -11.48 0.15
C TRP A 60 5.13 -10.80 -1.20
N THR A 61 5.36 -9.49 -1.20
CA THR A 61 5.61 -8.71 -2.43
C THR A 61 6.93 -9.12 -3.09
N SER A 62 7.97 -9.36 -2.28
CA SER A 62 9.25 -9.92 -2.74
C SER A 62 9.07 -11.28 -3.42
N GLY A 63 8.28 -12.17 -2.84
CA GLY A 63 7.96 -13.48 -3.43
C GLY A 63 7.24 -13.36 -4.78
N ASN A 64 6.28 -12.45 -4.91
CA ASN A 64 5.61 -12.20 -6.20
C ASN A 64 6.61 -11.77 -7.28
N LEU A 65 7.46 -10.78 -6.98
CA LEU A 65 8.50 -10.33 -7.92
C LEU A 65 9.47 -11.46 -8.28
N PHE A 66 9.93 -12.22 -7.27
CA PHE A 66 10.89 -13.30 -7.45
C PHE A 66 10.34 -14.43 -8.31
N HIS A 67 9.12 -14.90 -8.05
CA HIS A 67 8.52 -15.97 -8.84
C HIS A 67 8.28 -15.56 -10.29
N VAL A 68 7.87 -14.32 -10.53
CA VAL A 68 7.71 -13.81 -11.90
C VAL A 68 9.07 -13.66 -12.59
N ALA A 69 10.09 -13.15 -11.91
CA ALA A 69 11.45 -13.03 -12.47
C ALA A 69 12.08 -14.38 -12.80
N TRP A 70 11.84 -15.40 -11.97
CA TRP A 70 12.46 -16.71 -12.09
C TRP A 70 11.70 -17.66 -13.02
N GLN A 71 10.38 -17.73 -12.87
CA GLN A 71 9.52 -18.74 -13.51
C GLN A 71 8.44 -18.13 -14.42
N GLY A 72 8.30 -16.80 -14.39
CA GLY A 72 7.36 -16.08 -15.21
C GLY A 72 7.84 -15.88 -16.64
N ASN A 73 7.03 -15.14 -17.41
CA ASN A 73 7.32 -14.77 -18.79
C ASN A 73 7.26 -13.25 -18.99
N PHE A 74 7.69 -12.47 -17.98
CA PHE A 74 7.54 -11.01 -17.95
C PHE A 74 8.14 -10.32 -19.17
N GLU A 75 9.37 -10.66 -19.56
CA GLU A 75 10.01 -10.06 -20.74
C GLU A 75 9.27 -10.38 -22.05
N ALA A 76 8.77 -11.61 -22.21
CA ALA A 76 7.96 -11.98 -23.37
C ALA A 76 6.61 -11.25 -23.36
N TRP A 77 6.00 -11.10 -22.18
CA TRP A 77 4.75 -10.35 -22.00
C TRP A 77 4.92 -8.87 -22.31
N VAL A 78 6.05 -8.27 -21.92
CA VAL A 78 6.39 -6.86 -22.22
C VAL A 78 6.45 -6.61 -23.74
N GLN A 79 6.87 -7.59 -24.54
CA GLN A 79 6.91 -7.47 -26.00
C GLN A 79 5.52 -7.61 -26.65
N ASP A 80 4.63 -8.42 -26.08
CA ASP A 80 3.27 -8.61 -26.59
C ASP A 80 2.23 -8.75 -25.46
N PRO A 81 1.85 -7.62 -24.81
CA PRO A 81 0.99 -7.63 -23.63
C PRO A 81 -0.44 -8.11 -23.87
N LEU A 82 -0.89 -8.13 -25.13
CA LEU A 82 -2.26 -8.46 -25.52
C LEU A 82 -2.46 -9.95 -25.78
N HIS A 83 -1.44 -10.67 -26.24
CA HIS A 83 -1.57 -12.09 -26.61
C HIS A 83 -0.82 -13.03 -25.68
N VAL A 84 0.27 -12.58 -25.03
CA VAL A 84 0.99 -13.39 -24.05
C VAL A 84 0.20 -13.42 -22.75
N ARG A 85 -0.02 -14.62 -22.19
CA ARG A 85 -0.69 -14.77 -20.89
C ARG A 85 0.33 -14.68 -19.75
N PRO A 86 0.14 -13.78 -18.75
CA PRO A 86 1.02 -13.67 -17.60
C PRO A 86 1.16 -14.97 -16.82
N ILE A 87 2.39 -15.39 -16.52
CA ILE A 87 2.66 -16.56 -15.67
C ILE A 87 2.87 -16.13 -14.21
N ALA A 88 2.15 -16.74 -13.27
CA ALA A 88 2.34 -16.51 -11.84
C ALA A 88 3.60 -17.20 -11.33
N HIS A 89 3.66 -18.53 -11.48
CA HIS A 89 4.76 -19.39 -11.06
C HIS A 89 4.61 -20.79 -11.66
N ALA A 90 5.66 -21.60 -11.58
CA ALA A 90 5.63 -23.00 -11.98
C ALA A 90 4.81 -23.86 -11.01
N ILE A 91 4.22 -24.94 -11.52
CA ILE A 91 3.53 -25.95 -10.71
C ILE A 91 4.50 -27.12 -10.52
N TRP A 92 4.71 -27.50 -9.25
CA TRP A 92 5.42 -28.72 -8.89
C TRP A 92 4.49 -29.57 -8.01
N ASP A 93 3.75 -30.47 -8.64
CA ASP A 93 2.84 -31.40 -7.95
C ASP A 93 3.12 -32.85 -8.41
N PRO A 94 3.73 -33.70 -7.57
CA PRO A 94 4.05 -35.08 -7.93
C PRO A 94 2.82 -35.97 -8.12
N HIS A 95 1.62 -35.50 -7.76
CA HIS A 95 0.37 -36.24 -7.97
C HIS A 95 -0.24 -36.01 -9.36
N PHE A 96 0.29 -35.07 -10.16
CA PHE A 96 -0.19 -34.84 -11.52
C PHE A 96 0.11 -36.04 -12.41
N GLY A 97 -0.95 -36.62 -12.99
CA GLY A 97 -0.80 -37.51 -14.14
C GLY A 97 -0.35 -36.72 -15.38
N GLN A 98 0.22 -37.44 -16.35
CA GLN A 98 0.70 -36.84 -17.61
C GLN A 98 -0.32 -35.92 -18.31
N PRO A 99 -1.63 -36.26 -18.38
CA PRO A 99 -2.62 -35.36 -18.98
C PRO A 99 -2.76 -34.01 -18.26
N ALA A 100 -2.58 -33.99 -16.93
CA ALA A 100 -2.60 -32.75 -16.16
C ALA A 100 -1.32 -31.92 -16.42
N VAL A 101 -0.16 -32.57 -16.47
CA VAL A 101 1.10 -31.91 -16.85
C VAL A 101 0.96 -31.21 -18.20
N GLU A 102 0.46 -31.92 -19.22
CA GLU A 102 0.22 -31.35 -20.56
C GLU A 102 -0.83 -30.24 -20.52
N ALA A 103 -1.93 -30.44 -19.80
CA ALA A 103 -2.98 -29.44 -19.68
C ALA A 103 -2.53 -28.16 -18.98
N PHE A 104 -1.57 -28.19 -18.06
CA PHE A 104 -1.06 -27.01 -17.37
C PHE A 104 0.23 -26.44 -17.98
N THR A 105 0.86 -27.14 -18.93
CA THR A 105 1.98 -26.61 -19.71
C THR A 105 1.43 -25.68 -20.79
N ARG A 106 1.27 -24.40 -20.44
CA ARG A 106 0.68 -23.36 -21.29
C ARG A 106 1.56 -22.11 -21.35
N GLY A 107 1.20 -21.17 -22.23
CA GLY A 107 1.86 -19.86 -22.30
C GLY A 107 3.30 -19.90 -22.80
N GLY A 108 3.67 -20.94 -23.56
CA GLY A 108 5.04 -21.14 -24.06
C GLY A 108 6.04 -21.63 -23.03
N ALA A 109 5.59 -21.98 -21.80
CA ALA A 109 6.45 -22.49 -20.75
C ALA A 109 6.92 -23.93 -21.04
N PRO A 110 8.12 -24.32 -20.58
CA PRO A 110 8.65 -25.67 -20.74
C PRO A 110 7.99 -26.72 -19.82
N GLY A 111 7.11 -26.30 -18.91
CA GLY A 111 6.41 -27.18 -18.00
C GLY A 111 5.14 -26.54 -17.40
N PRO A 112 4.48 -27.23 -16.45
CA PRO A 112 3.24 -26.77 -15.84
C PRO A 112 3.35 -25.43 -15.13
N VAL A 113 2.41 -24.52 -15.39
CA VAL A 113 2.39 -23.16 -14.81
C VAL A 113 0.98 -22.71 -14.44
N ASN A 114 0.91 -21.76 -13.51
CA ASN A 114 -0.31 -21.00 -13.22
C ASN A 114 -0.33 -19.69 -14.01
N ILE A 115 -1.50 -19.33 -14.57
CA ILE A 115 -1.72 -18.01 -15.17
C ILE A 115 -2.03 -17.01 -14.04
N ALA A 116 -1.38 -15.85 -14.07
CA ALA A 116 -1.59 -14.80 -13.08
C ALA A 116 -2.82 -13.95 -13.44
N TYR A 117 -3.68 -13.71 -12.45
CA TYR A 117 -4.84 -12.82 -12.55
C TYR A 117 -4.81 -11.68 -11.52
N SER A 118 -3.63 -11.40 -10.96
CA SER A 118 -3.40 -10.38 -9.94
C SER A 118 -3.11 -8.98 -10.51
N GLY A 119 -2.89 -8.86 -11.83
CA GLY A 119 -2.57 -7.58 -12.48
C GLY A 119 -1.15 -7.07 -12.27
N VAL A 120 -0.27 -7.85 -11.62
CA VAL A 120 1.09 -7.40 -11.29
C VAL A 120 1.97 -7.15 -12.52
N TYR A 121 1.75 -7.86 -13.63
CA TYR A 121 2.46 -7.62 -14.89
C TYR A 121 2.13 -6.24 -15.45
N GLN A 122 0.84 -5.90 -15.55
CA GLN A 122 0.37 -4.61 -16.02
C GLN A 122 0.86 -3.47 -15.11
N TRP A 123 0.79 -3.66 -13.79
CA TRP A 123 1.30 -2.67 -12.84
C TRP A 123 2.80 -2.42 -13.01
N TRP A 124 3.63 -3.47 -12.92
CA TRP A 124 5.09 -3.37 -13.02
C TRP A 124 5.57 -2.81 -14.35
N TYR A 125 4.91 -3.19 -15.44
CA TYR A 125 5.17 -2.63 -16.75
C TYR A 125 4.80 -1.14 -16.84
N THR A 126 3.66 -0.74 -16.28
CA THR A 126 3.23 0.67 -16.27
C THR A 126 4.22 1.57 -15.53
N ILE A 127 4.80 1.07 -14.42
CA ILE A 127 5.77 1.84 -13.61
C ILE A 127 7.22 1.75 -14.13
N GLY A 128 7.45 1.10 -15.28
CA GLY A 128 8.73 1.15 -15.98
C GLY A 128 9.64 -0.07 -15.82
N LEU A 129 9.20 -1.15 -15.16
CA LEU A 129 9.96 -2.42 -15.15
C LEU A 129 9.86 -3.10 -16.52
N ARG A 130 10.96 -3.64 -17.02
CA ARG A 130 11.06 -4.21 -18.37
C ARG A 130 11.72 -5.58 -18.40
N THR A 131 12.63 -5.85 -17.47
CA THR A 131 13.45 -7.07 -17.46
C THR A 131 13.21 -7.91 -16.21
N ASN A 132 13.61 -9.18 -16.26
CA ASN A 132 13.65 -10.04 -15.08
C ASN A 132 14.67 -9.54 -14.04
N GLU A 133 15.73 -8.85 -14.48
CA GLU A 133 16.71 -8.20 -13.59
C GLU A 133 16.07 -7.08 -12.76
N ASP A 134 15.19 -6.28 -13.36
CA ASP A 134 14.43 -5.24 -12.65
C ASP A 134 13.59 -5.85 -11.52
N LEU A 135 12.86 -6.92 -11.84
CA LEU A 135 12.02 -7.64 -10.88
C LEU A 135 12.85 -8.28 -9.77
N TYR A 136 13.97 -8.92 -10.13
CA TYR A 136 14.85 -9.59 -9.17
C TYR A 136 15.50 -8.59 -8.20
N THR A 137 15.99 -7.45 -8.71
CA THR A 137 16.52 -6.37 -7.87
C THR A 137 15.45 -5.84 -6.91
N GLY A 138 14.21 -5.65 -7.40
CA GLY A 138 13.07 -5.28 -6.57
C GLY A 138 12.76 -6.33 -5.48
N ALA A 139 12.81 -7.61 -5.82
CA ALA A 139 12.57 -8.70 -4.87
C ALA A 139 13.62 -8.68 -3.74
N VAL A 140 14.90 -8.54 -4.06
CA VAL A 140 15.99 -8.47 -3.08
C VAL A 140 15.87 -7.22 -2.20
N PHE A 141 15.51 -6.06 -2.78
CA PHE A 141 15.27 -4.84 -2.02
C PHE A 141 14.14 -5.00 -1.00
N LEU A 142 13.01 -5.61 -1.39
CA LEU A 142 11.90 -5.85 -0.48
C LEU A 142 12.22 -6.91 0.58
N LEU A 143 13.06 -7.91 0.26
CA LEU A 143 13.58 -8.85 1.25
C LEU A 143 14.43 -8.13 2.32
N PHE A 144 15.27 -7.18 1.89
CA PHE A 144 16.02 -6.33 2.82
C PHE A 144 15.09 -5.48 3.70
N LEU A 145 14.04 -4.86 3.14
CA LEU A 145 13.05 -4.10 3.93
C LEU A 145 12.26 -4.98 4.91
N SER A 146 11.97 -6.23 4.54
CA SER A 146 11.37 -7.21 5.43
C SER A 146 12.28 -7.50 6.63
N ALA A 147 13.57 -7.76 6.39
CA ALA A 147 14.56 -7.97 7.45
C ALA A 147 14.72 -6.72 8.35
N LEU A 148 14.78 -5.53 7.75
CA LEU A 148 14.86 -4.27 8.47
C LEU A 148 13.64 -4.06 9.39
N SER A 149 12.43 -4.39 8.91
CA SER A 149 11.20 -4.28 9.69
C SER A 149 11.21 -5.23 10.89
N LEU A 150 11.66 -6.47 10.72
CA LEU A 150 11.82 -7.43 11.83
C LEU A 150 12.84 -6.94 12.87
N ILE A 151 13.98 -6.42 12.42
CA ILE A 151 15.01 -5.87 13.31
C ILE A 151 14.46 -4.66 14.06
N ALA A 152 13.75 -3.75 13.41
CA ALA A 152 13.13 -2.59 14.04
C ALA A 152 12.09 -3.00 15.10
N GLY A 153 11.22 -3.96 14.79
CA GLY A 153 10.27 -4.53 15.75
C GLY A 153 10.95 -5.14 16.98
N TRP A 154 12.01 -5.92 16.77
CA TRP A 154 12.82 -6.47 17.86
C TRP A 154 13.54 -5.39 18.67
N LEU A 155 14.10 -4.38 18.00
CA LEU A 155 14.84 -3.28 18.61
C LEU A 155 13.94 -2.49 19.56
N HIS A 156 12.73 -2.14 19.13
CA HIS A 156 11.77 -1.40 19.95
C HIS A 156 11.15 -2.20 21.10
N LEU A 157 11.46 -3.50 21.21
CA LEU A 157 11.20 -4.30 22.41
C LEU A 157 12.37 -4.34 23.39
N GLN A 158 13.55 -3.85 23.01
CA GLN A 158 14.72 -3.81 23.89
C GLN A 158 14.57 -2.69 24.94
N PRO A 159 14.97 -2.90 26.21
CA PRO A 159 14.72 -1.96 27.31
C PRO A 159 15.09 -0.49 27.04
N LYS A 160 16.16 -0.25 26.28
CA LYS A 160 16.64 1.10 25.94
C LYS A 160 15.78 1.83 24.92
N TRP A 161 15.06 1.11 24.06
CA TRP A 161 14.41 1.65 22.85
C TRP A 161 12.88 1.51 22.87
N LYS A 162 12.32 1.07 24.00
CA LYS A 162 10.89 0.98 24.24
C LYS A 162 10.25 2.37 24.27
N PRO A 163 9.25 2.65 23.42
CA PRO A 163 8.51 3.89 23.50
C PRO A 163 7.60 3.93 24.74
N SER A 164 7.40 5.13 25.29
CA SER A 164 6.48 5.39 26.40
C SER A 164 5.03 5.50 25.92
N VAL A 165 4.06 5.35 26.83
CA VAL A 165 2.63 5.56 26.53
C VAL A 165 2.36 6.98 25.99
N SER A 166 3.04 8.00 26.52
CA SER A 166 2.92 9.38 26.04
C SER A 166 3.35 9.56 24.59
N TRP A 167 4.31 8.76 24.11
CA TRP A 167 4.70 8.74 22.70
C TRP A 167 3.58 8.16 21.83
N PHE A 168 2.98 7.04 22.25
CA PHE A 168 1.86 6.41 21.53
C PHE A 168 0.60 7.28 21.49
N LYS A 169 0.35 8.07 22.53
CA LYS A 169 -0.82 8.96 22.62
C LYS A 169 -0.60 10.37 22.05
N ASN A 170 0.56 10.65 21.43
CA ASN A 170 0.81 11.92 20.77
C ASN A 170 0.18 11.95 19.36
N ALA A 171 -1.12 12.21 19.32
CA ALA A 171 -1.92 12.19 18.10
C ALA A 171 -1.52 13.29 17.11
N GLU A 172 -1.27 14.52 17.57
CA GLU A 172 -0.87 15.64 16.72
C GLU A 172 0.44 15.37 15.99
N SER A 173 1.47 14.90 16.72
CA SER A 173 2.75 14.55 16.11
C SER A 173 2.59 13.43 15.09
N ARG A 174 1.85 12.37 15.43
CA ARG A 174 1.61 11.24 14.52
C ARG A 174 0.89 11.69 13.26
N LEU A 175 -0.16 12.50 13.36
CA LEU A 175 -0.90 13.02 12.21
C LEU A 175 -0.02 13.90 11.32
N ASN A 176 0.76 14.81 11.90
CA ASN A 176 1.68 15.65 11.13
C ASN A 176 2.69 14.80 10.34
N HIS A 177 3.33 13.82 10.98
CA HIS A 177 4.31 12.93 10.33
C HIS A 177 3.67 12.00 9.30
N HIS A 178 2.45 11.52 9.53
CA HIS A 178 1.77 10.66 8.57
C HIS A 178 1.26 11.45 7.36
N LEU A 179 0.65 12.63 7.57
CA LEU A 179 0.20 13.48 6.49
C LEU A 179 1.39 13.99 5.67
N SER A 180 2.37 14.67 6.30
CA SER A 180 3.49 15.24 5.54
C SER A 180 4.50 14.19 5.09
N GLY A 181 4.94 13.30 5.98
CA GLY A 181 5.99 12.32 5.69
C GLY A 181 5.45 11.10 4.94
N LEU A 182 4.56 10.34 5.56
CA LEU A 182 4.08 9.07 4.98
C LEU A 182 3.24 9.28 3.71
N PHE A 183 2.42 10.33 3.62
CA PHE A 183 1.62 10.58 2.41
C PHE A 183 2.26 11.62 1.50
N GLY A 184 2.63 12.79 2.03
CA GLY A 184 3.19 13.89 1.24
C GLY A 184 4.52 13.55 0.58
N VAL A 185 5.55 13.21 1.38
CA VAL A 185 6.89 12.88 0.85
C VAL A 185 6.86 11.61 0.01
N SER A 186 6.10 10.58 0.39
CA SER A 186 5.98 9.36 -0.44
C SER A 186 5.29 9.63 -1.77
N SER A 187 4.23 10.45 -1.83
CA SER A 187 3.58 10.83 -3.10
C SER A 187 4.50 11.71 -3.97
N LEU A 188 5.30 12.58 -3.34
CA LEU A 188 6.31 13.37 -4.05
C LEU A 188 7.41 12.48 -4.62
N ALA A 189 7.91 11.52 -3.84
CA ALA A 189 8.90 10.54 -4.30
C ALA A 189 8.33 9.66 -5.43
N TRP A 190 7.05 9.28 -5.35
CA TRP A 190 6.38 8.54 -6.41
C TRP A 190 6.24 9.36 -7.69
N THR A 191 5.95 10.66 -7.59
CA THR A 191 6.02 11.58 -8.73
C THR A 191 7.41 11.56 -9.36
N GLY A 192 8.47 11.64 -8.55
CA GLY A 192 9.84 11.54 -9.01
C GLY A 192 10.11 10.23 -9.77
N HIS A 193 9.65 9.10 -9.23
CA HIS A 193 9.74 7.82 -9.92
C HIS A 193 8.99 7.80 -11.27
N LEU A 194 7.75 8.31 -11.31
CA LEU A 194 6.97 8.35 -12.54
C LEU A 194 7.63 9.23 -13.62
N VAL A 195 8.09 10.42 -13.23
CA VAL A 195 8.72 11.40 -14.12
C VAL A 195 10.07 10.92 -14.66
N HIS A 196 10.87 10.28 -13.81
CA HIS A 196 12.24 9.91 -14.18
C HIS A 196 12.41 8.46 -14.67
N VAL A 197 11.46 7.56 -14.39
CA VAL A 197 11.59 6.13 -14.75
C VAL A 197 10.40 5.65 -15.57
N ALA A 198 9.17 5.82 -15.07
CA ALA A 198 8.00 5.25 -15.73
C ALA A 198 7.69 5.91 -17.09
N ILE A 199 7.68 7.25 -17.14
CA ILE A 199 7.41 8.03 -18.35
C ILE A 199 8.50 7.76 -19.41
N PRO A 200 9.82 7.88 -19.11
CA PRO A 200 10.86 7.48 -20.06
C PRO A 200 10.71 6.02 -20.53
N GLY A 201 10.45 5.09 -19.60
CA GLY A 201 10.20 3.68 -19.94
C GLY A 201 8.99 3.47 -20.85
N SER A 202 7.95 4.29 -20.73
CA SER A 202 6.78 4.28 -21.62
C SER A 202 7.07 4.85 -23.01
N ARG A 203 8.19 5.56 -23.18
CA ARG A 203 8.66 6.16 -24.45
C ARG A 203 9.83 5.39 -25.06
N GLY A 204 10.11 4.19 -24.57
CA GLY A 204 11.20 3.33 -25.06
C GLY A 204 12.59 3.72 -24.56
N GLU A 205 12.69 4.62 -23.58
CA GLU A 205 13.96 4.99 -22.96
C GLU A 205 14.26 4.13 -21.74
N TYR A 206 15.53 3.72 -21.57
CA TYR A 206 15.96 2.89 -20.46
C TYR A 206 16.69 3.72 -19.40
N VAL A 207 15.98 4.05 -18.31
CA VAL A 207 16.52 4.81 -17.17
C VAL A 207 16.58 3.94 -15.92
N ARG A 208 17.78 3.72 -15.39
CA ARG A 208 18.08 2.89 -14.21
C ARG A 208 19.15 3.55 -13.35
N TRP A 209 19.47 2.92 -12.22
CA TRP A 209 20.46 3.43 -11.26
C TRP A 209 21.82 3.81 -11.86
N ASN A 210 22.23 3.16 -12.94
CA ASN A 210 23.52 3.42 -13.61
C ASN A 210 23.53 4.68 -14.48
N ASN A 211 22.39 5.23 -14.90
CA ASN A 211 22.32 6.40 -15.78
C ASN A 211 21.30 7.47 -15.35
N PHE A 212 20.51 7.22 -14.30
CA PHE A 212 19.45 8.12 -13.82
C PHE A 212 19.94 9.54 -13.51
N LEU A 213 21.19 9.70 -13.08
CA LEU A 213 21.77 11.02 -12.77
C LEU A 213 22.18 11.81 -14.01
N ASP A 214 22.34 11.14 -15.15
CA ASP A 214 22.81 11.74 -16.41
C ASP A 214 21.67 11.98 -17.42
N VAL A 215 20.51 11.35 -17.21
CA VAL A 215 19.33 11.49 -18.09
C VAL A 215 18.36 12.51 -17.51
N LEU A 216 18.12 13.59 -18.26
CA LEU A 216 17.12 14.59 -17.88
C LEU A 216 15.70 14.06 -18.14
N PRO A 217 14.76 14.16 -17.19
CA PRO A 217 13.37 13.76 -17.41
C PRO A 217 12.63 14.69 -18.38
N HIS A 218 13.14 15.91 -18.59
CA HIS A 218 12.58 16.89 -19.53
C HIS A 218 13.72 17.63 -20.24
N PRO A 219 13.62 17.91 -21.56
CA PRO A 219 14.72 18.51 -22.32
C PRO A 219 15.25 19.85 -21.77
N GLN A 220 14.38 20.62 -21.10
CA GLN A 220 14.74 21.92 -20.51
C GLN A 220 15.22 21.83 -19.05
N GLY A 221 15.35 20.61 -18.50
CA GLY A 221 15.77 20.39 -17.11
C GLY A 221 14.91 21.15 -16.10
N LEU A 222 15.53 21.63 -15.03
CA LEU A 222 14.87 22.39 -13.95
C LEU A 222 14.80 23.91 -14.19
N GLY A 223 15.30 24.41 -15.32
CA GLY A 223 15.27 25.85 -15.64
C GLY A 223 13.85 26.45 -15.54
N PRO A 224 12.85 25.87 -16.25
CA PRO A 224 11.45 26.30 -16.18
C PRO A 224 10.83 26.24 -14.78
N PHE A 225 11.25 25.28 -13.94
CA PHE A 225 10.77 25.16 -12.57
C PHE A 225 11.13 26.40 -11.75
N PHE A 226 12.41 26.79 -11.75
CA PHE A 226 12.89 27.93 -10.96
C PHE A 226 12.50 29.29 -11.55
N SER A 227 12.24 29.38 -12.86
CA SER A 227 11.75 30.61 -13.50
C SER A 227 10.24 30.78 -13.41
N GLY A 228 9.51 29.81 -12.84
CA GLY A 228 8.04 29.85 -12.71
C GLY A 228 7.28 29.52 -14.02
N GLN A 229 7.97 29.05 -15.05
CA GLN A 229 7.39 28.70 -16.36
C GLN A 229 6.91 27.23 -16.39
N TRP A 230 6.13 26.83 -15.39
CA TRP A 230 5.75 25.43 -15.17
C TRP A 230 4.90 24.83 -16.29
N ASN A 231 4.20 25.68 -17.05
CA ASN A 231 3.42 25.27 -18.21
C ASN A 231 4.27 24.58 -19.30
N LEU A 232 5.58 24.82 -19.34
CA LEU A 232 6.48 24.16 -20.29
C LEU A 232 6.55 22.64 -20.07
N TYR A 233 6.39 22.16 -18.84
CA TYR A 233 6.38 20.72 -18.53
C TYR A 233 5.12 19.98 -19.00
N ALA A 234 4.09 20.71 -19.43
CA ALA A 234 2.84 20.15 -19.95
C ALA A 234 2.78 20.16 -21.50
N GLN A 235 3.80 20.71 -22.16
CA GLN A 235 3.79 20.87 -23.62
C GLN A 235 4.22 19.57 -24.32
N ASN A 236 3.63 19.35 -25.50
CA ASN A 236 3.90 18.18 -26.34
C ASN A 236 3.65 16.85 -25.59
N PRO A 237 2.40 16.55 -25.22
CA PRO A 237 2.04 15.25 -24.64
C PRO A 237 2.24 14.12 -25.64
N ASP A 238 2.24 12.88 -25.14
CA ASP A 238 2.21 11.70 -26.01
C ASP A 238 0.99 11.76 -26.94
N SER A 239 1.21 11.48 -28.22
CA SER A 239 0.17 11.63 -29.24
C SER A 239 -0.90 10.52 -29.13
N SER A 240 -2.05 10.74 -29.76
CA SER A 240 -3.10 9.71 -29.85
C SER A 240 -2.64 8.41 -30.57
N SER A 241 -1.56 8.49 -31.36
CA SER A 241 -0.94 7.37 -32.07
C SER A 241 0.33 6.84 -31.37
N HIS A 242 0.60 7.27 -30.13
CA HIS A 242 1.73 6.79 -29.36
C HIS A 242 1.65 5.27 -29.14
N LEU A 243 2.77 4.58 -29.37
CA LEU A 243 2.92 3.16 -29.06
C LEU A 243 3.69 3.01 -27.75
N PHE A 244 2.97 2.62 -26.69
CA PHE A 244 3.49 2.52 -25.34
C PHE A 244 4.68 1.55 -25.28
N GLY A 245 5.77 1.99 -24.65
CA GLY A 245 7.05 1.30 -24.58
C GLY A 245 8.00 1.63 -25.73
N THR A 246 7.64 2.54 -26.64
CA THR A 246 8.47 2.93 -27.80
C THR A 246 8.51 4.45 -27.97
N SER A 247 9.45 4.97 -28.76
CA SER A 247 9.53 6.41 -29.08
C SER A 247 8.57 6.84 -30.19
N GLN A 248 7.80 5.91 -30.76
CA GLN A 248 6.88 6.22 -31.86
C GLN A 248 5.67 6.99 -31.33
N GLY A 249 5.54 8.25 -31.73
CA GLY A 249 4.45 9.13 -31.31
C GLY A 249 4.56 9.62 -29.87
N SER A 250 5.71 9.45 -29.22
CA SER A 250 5.97 9.95 -27.87
C SER A 250 6.19 11.46 -27.87
N GLY A 251 5.71 12.10 -26.80
CA GLY A 251 5.92 13.52 -26.52
C GLY A 251 7.11 13.76 -25.58
N THR A 252 7.16 14.97 -25.03
CA THR A 252 8.16 15.39 -24.03
C THR A 252 7.53 15.84 -22.72
N ALA A 253 6.21 16.04 -22.66
CA ALA A 253 5.53 16.45 -21.43
C ALA A 253 5.80 15.46 -20.28
N ILE A 254 5.92 15.97 -19.06
CA ILE A 254 6.08 15.15 -17.85
C ILE A 254 4.93 15.33 -16.86
N LEU A 255 4.15 16.42 -16.99
CA LEU A 255 3.03 16.75 -16.11
C LEU A 255 1.89 17.30 -16.97
N THR A 256 0.79 16.56 -17.08
CA THR A 256 -0.35 16.96 -17.93
C THR A 256 -1.67 16.92 -17.17
N LEU A 257 -2.74 17.37 -17.82
CA LEU A 257 -4.12 17.25 -17.34
C LEU A 257 -5.03 16.97 -18.54
N LEU A 258 -4.73 15.89 -19.27
CA LEU A 258 -5.42 15.53 -20.52
C LEU A 258 -6.82 14.99 -20.25
N GLY A 259 -6.95 14.14 -19.24
CA GLY A 259 -8.16 13.37 -18.99
C GLY A 259 -8.36 12.24 -20.01
N GLY A 260 -9.36 11.39 -19.73
CA GLY A 260 -9.64 10.22 -20.55
C GLY A 260 -8.53 9.17 -20.47
N PHE A 261 -8.32 8.46 -21.59
CA PHE A 261 -7.42 7.31 -21.64
C PHE A 261 -6.46 7.40 -22.83
N HIS A 262 -5.26 6.87 -22.64
CA HIS A 262 -4.32 6.62 -23.72
C HIS A 262 -4.94 5.62 -24.72
N PRO A 263 -5.09 5.96 -26.02
CA PRO A 263 -5.91 5.18 -26.94
C PRO A 263 -5.50 3.72 -27.12
N GLN A 264 -4.19 3.43 -27.15
CA GLN A 264 -3.68 2.07 -27.32
C GLN A 264 -3.86 1.21 -26.05
N THR A 265 -3.40 1.72 -24.90
CA THR A 265 -3.39 0.96 -23.64
C THR A 265 -4.75 0.90 -22.95
N GLN A 266 -5.67 1.80 -23.31
CA GLN A 266 -6.96 2.00 -22.65
C GLN A 266 -6.83 2.26 -21.14
N SER A 267 -5.76 2.96 -20.75
CA SER A 267 -5.46 3.32 -19.37
C SER A 267 -5.25 4.83 -19.21
N LEU A 268 -5.27 5.32 -17.97
CA LEU A 268 -4.94 6.70 -17.66
C LEU A 268 -3.53 7.07 -18.19
N TRP A 269 -3.36 8.34 -18.57
CA TRP A 269 -2.07 8.87 -19.02
C TRP A 269 -1.06 8.90 -17.87
N LEU A 270 0.16 8.39 -18.09
CA LEU A 270 1.21 8.40 -17.06
C LEU A 270 1.56 9.81 -16.59
N THR A 271 1.56 10.78 -17.49
CA THR A 271 1.80 12.21 -17.19
C THR A 271 0.69 12.84 -16.36
N ASP A 272 -0.57 12.38 -16.51
CA ASP A 272 -1.68 12.78 -15.64
C ASP A 272 -1.54 12.13 -14.26
N ILE A 273 -1.15 10.85 -14.18
CA ILE A 273 -0.89 10.15 -12.91
C ILE A 273 0.27 10.82 -12.16
N ALA A 274 1.34 11.20 -12.86
CA ALA A 274 2.48 11.92 -12.27
C ALA A 274 2.04 13.27 -11.71
N HIS A 275 1.27 14.05 -12.49
CA HIS A 275 0.75 15.33 -12.03
C HIS A 275 -0.21 15.20 -10.85
N HIS A 276 -1.07 14.19 -10.86
CA HIS A 276 -1.95 13.86 -9.74
C HIS A 276 -1.15 13.65 -8.44
N HIS A 277 -0.12 12.81 -8.48
CA HIS A 277 0.71 12.54 -7.31
C HIS A 277 1.47 13.77 -6.81
N LEU A 278 1.93 14.63 -7.73
CA LEU A 278 2.57 15.90 -7.37
C LEU A 278 1.60 16.84 -6.66
N ALA A 279 0.38 16.95 -7.19
CA ALA A 279 -0.66 17.81 -6.63
C ALA A 279 -1.08 17.34 -5.22
N ILE A 280 -1.38 16.06 -5.03
CA ILE A 280 -1.76 15.54 -3.71
C ILE A 280 -0.59 15.54 -2.74
N ALA A 281 0.66 15.40 -3.21
CA ALA A 281 1.83 15.53 -2.36
C ALA A 281 1.88 16.91 -1.71
N PHE A 282 1.66 17.97 -2.48
CA PHE A 282 1.62 19.33 -1.94
C PHE A 282 0.50 19.52 -0.93
N LEU A 283 -0.71 19.00 -1.21
CA LEU A 283 -1.83 19.05 -0.28
C LEU A 283 -1.50 18.38 1.06
N PHE A 284 -0.90 17.19 1.02
CA PHE A 284 -0.54 16.44 2.22
C PHE A 284 0.63 17.05 2.98
N LEU A 285 1.65 17.58 2.27
CA LEU A 285 2.76 18.31 2.87
C LEU A 285 2.25 19.52 3.65
N VAL A 286 1.34 20.32 3.08
CA VAL A 286 0.74 21.47 3.78
C VAL A 286 -0.14 21.01 4.94
N ALA A 287 -1.01 20.01 4.72
CA ALA A 287 -1.89 19.49 5.77
C ALA A 287 -1.14 18.93 6.98
N GLY A 288 0.03 18.31 6.77
CA GLY A 288 0.88 17.80 7.84
C GLY A 288 1.60 18.84 8.68
N HIS A 289 1.38 20.14 8.44
CA HIS A 289 1.86 21.24 9.28
C HIS A 289 0.73 21.92 10.08
N MET A 290 -0.44 21.31 10.17
CA MET A 290 -1.61 21.88 10.82
C MET A 290 -1.58 21.77 12.35
N TYR A 291 -1.14 20.64 12.90
CA TYR A 291 -1.29 20.35 14.32
C TYR A 291 -0.08 20.79 15.15
N ARG A 292 -0.33 21.21 16.40
CA ARG A 292 0.70 21.76 17.28
C ARG A 292 1.63 20.65 17.75
N THR A 293 2.92 20.90 17.69
CA THR A 293 3.98 20.03 18.24
C THR A 293 4.86 20.83 19.22
N ASN A 294 6.06 20.35 19.52
CA ASN A 294 7.02 21.02 20.39
C ASN A 294 7.53 22.37 19.84
N PHE A 295 7.23 22.72 18.58
CA PHE A 295 7.55 24.02 17.98
C PHE A 295 6.57 25.15 18.36
N GLY A 296 5.54 24.85 19.16
CA GLY A 296 4.65 25.86 19.76
C GLY A 296 3.60 26.49 18.84
N ILE A 297 3.64 26.21 17.53
CA ILE A 297 2.68 26.72 16.52
C ILE A 297 1.83 25.54 15.99
N GLY A 298 0.54 25.80 15.75
CA GLY A 298 -0.43 24.84 15.21
C GLY A 298 -1.66 24.67 16.10
N HIS A 299 -2.53 23.74 15.74
CA HIS A 299 -3.79 23.44 16.42
C HIS A 299 -3.68 22.29 17.44
N SER A 300 -4.33 22.44 18.60
CA SER A 300 -4.66 21.33 19.51
C SER A 300 -5.96 20.68 19.02
N ILE A 301 -5.96 19.37 18.78
CA ILE A 301 -7.17 18.68 18.30
C ILE A 301 -8.26 18.72 19.38
N LYS A 302 -7.85 18.59 20.64
CA LYS A 302 -8.75 18.69 21.79
C LYS A 302 -9.47 20.04 21.83
N ASP A 303 -8.74 21.15 21.71
CA ASP A 303 -9.30 22.51 21.76
C ASP A 303 -10.29 22.73 20.60
N LEU A 304 -9.95 22.24 19.39
CA LEU A 304 -10.83 22.31 18.23
C LEU A 304 -12.15 21.56 18.47
N LEU A 305 -12.10 20.34 19.02
CA LEU A 305 -13.28 19.54 19.30
C LEU A 305 -14.14 20.17 20.41
N GLU A 306 -13.53 20.67 21.48
CA GLU A 306 -14.25 21.30 22.58
C GLU A 306 -14.95 22.61 22.18
N ALA A 307 -14.34 23.37 21.27
CA ALA A 307 -14.91 24.60 20.73
C ALA A 307 -16.04 24.38 19.71
N HIS A 308 -16.10 23.20 19.08
CA HIS A 308 -17.07 22.90 18.02
C HIS A 308 -18.45 22.54 18.59
N ILE A 309 -19.19 23.55 19.02
CA ILE A 309 -20.54 23.43 19.60
C ILE A 309 -21.58 23.92 18.58
N PRO A 310 -22.61 23.12 18.27
CA PRO A 310 -23.63 23.47 17.28
C PRO A 310 -24.46 24.69 17.74
N PRO A 311 -24.68 25.71 16.89
CA PRO A 311 -25.33 26.95 17.29
C PRO A 311 -26.81 26.77 17.66
N GLY A 312 -27.48 25.77 17.08
CA GLY A 312 -28.92 25.53 17.25
C GLY A 312 -29.29 24.64 18.44
N GLY A 313 -28.35 24.14 19.24
CA GLY A 313 -28.60 23.31 20.43
C GLY A 313 -29.24 21.92 20.19
N ARG A 314 -29.65 21.59 18.96
CA ARG A 314 -30.36 20.35 18.60
C ARG A 314 -29.49 19.10 18.50
N LEU A 315 -28.16 19.23 18.59
CA LEU A 315 -27.20 18.14 18.40
C LEU A 315 -26.41 17.82 19.69
N GLY A 316 -27.02 18.09 20.86
CA GLY A 316 -26.44 17.76 22.17
C GLY A 316 -25.26 18.65 22.57
N ARG A 317 -24.34 18.10 23.37
CA ARG A 317 -23.18 18.83 23.94
C ARG A 317 -22.01 19.03 22.96
N GLY A 318 -22.18 18.71 21.68
CA GLY A 318 -21.12 18.76 20.67
C GLY A 318 -20.06 17.68 20.88
N HIS A 319 -18.80 17.97 20.51
CA HIS A 319 -17.70 17.00 20.54
C HIS A 319 -16.88 16.97 21.85
N LYS A 320 -17.44 17.50 22.95
CA LYS A 320 -16.75 17.53 24.26
C LYS A 320 -16.40 16.11 24.73
N GLY A 321 -15.13 15.90 25.12
CA GLY A 321 -14.60 14.62 25.57
C GLY A 321 -14.21 13.64 24.46
N LEU A 322 -14.58 13.92 23.20
CA LEU A 322 -14.35 13.00 22.08
C LEU A 322 -12.86 12.75 21.84
N TYR A 323 -11.99 13.75 22.02
CA TYR A 323 -10.54 13.57 21.89
C TYR A 323 -10.02 12.47 22.84
N ASP A 324 -10.38 12.55 24.11
CA ASP A 324 -9.91 11.60 25.12
C ASP A 324 -10.57 10.22 24.91
N THR A 325 -11.85 10.16 24.52
CA THR A 325 -12.52 8.89 24.16
C THR A 325 -11.78 8.18 23.03
N ILE A 326 -11.44 8.88 21.94
CA ILE A 326 -10.73 8.30 20.80
C ILE A 326 -9.30 7.94 21.18
N ASN A 327 -8.56 8.88 21.79
CA ASN A 327 -7.11 8.72 21.98
C ASN A 327 -6.76 7.69 23.07
N ASN A 328 -7.71 7.36 23.96
CA ASN A 328 -7.52 6.35 25.00
C ASN A 328 -8.03 4.95 24.61
N SER A 329 -8.94 4.81 23.63
CA SER A 329 -9.42 3.50 23.18
C SER A 329 -8.76 3.08 21.87
N ILE A 330 -8.02 1.97 21.90
CA ILE A 330 -7.47 1.37 20.68
C ILE A 330 -8.57 0.72 19.83
N HIS A 331 -9.67 0.28 20.44
CA HIS A 331 -10.81 -0.29 19.73
C HIS A 331 -11.61 0.78 18.97
N PHE A 332 -11.78 1.98 19.54
CA PHE A 332 -12.37 3.09 18.81
C PHE A 332 -11.50 3.50 17.61
N GLN A 333 -10.18 3.63 17.82
CA GLN A 333 -9.23 3.96 16.75
C GLN A 333 -9.23 2.89 15.65
N LEU A 334 -9.21 1.60 16.01
CA LEU A 334 -9.24 0.51 15.05
C LEU A 334 -10.57 0.47 14.29
N GLY A 335 -11.70 0.68 14.98
CA GLY A 335 -13.01 0.79 14.34
C GLY A 335 -13.07 1.90 13.29
N LEU A 336 -12.58 3.10 13.64
CA LEU A 336 -12.50 4.23 12.68
C LEU A 336 -11.54 3.97 11.52
N ALA A 337 -10.36 3.40 11.81
CA ALA A 337 -9.36 3.08 10.80
C ALA A 337 -9.91 2.03 9.81
N LEU A 338 -10.58 0.99 10.30
CA LEU A 338 -11.21 -0.03 9.46
C LEU A 338 -12.38 0.56 8.67
N ALA A 339 -13.24 1.39 9.26
CA ALA A 339 -14.32 2.03 8.52
C ALA A 339 -13.79 2.88 7.36
N SER A 340 -12.76 3.69 7.63
CA SER A 340 -12.12 4.53 6.62
C SER A 340 -11.43 3.69 5.54
N LEU A 341 -10.70 2.65 5.96
CA LEU A 341 -10.01 1.73 5.05
C LEU A 341 -10.99 0.95 4.17
N GLY A 342 -12.09 0.45 4.73
CA GLY A 342 -13.10 -0.30 3.99
C GLY A 342 -13.79 0.55 2.92
N VAL A 343 -14.08 1.82 3.23
CA VAL A 343 -14.60 2.79 2.25
C VAL A 343 -13.60 3.00 1.11
N ILE A 344 -12.32 3.28 1.40
CA ILE A 344 -11.33 3.50 0.34
C ILE A 344 -11.01 2.20 -0.42
N THR A 345 -11.04 1.03 0.21
CA THR A 345 -10.86 -0.26 -0.48
C THR A 345 -11.98 -0.51 -1.49
N SER A 346 -13.22 -0.19 -1.13
CA SER A 346 -14.33 -0.27 -2.09
C SER A 346 -14.20 0.78 -3.19
N LEU A 347 -13.77 2.00 -2.85
CA LEU A 347 -13.49 3.05 -3.83
C LEU A 347 -12.40 2.62 -4.83
N VAL A 348 -11.33 1.97 -4.36
CA VAL A 348 -10.29 1.37 -5.21
C VAL A 348 -10.92 0.38 -6.19
N ALA A 349 -11.77 -0.53 -5.72
CA ALA A 349 -12.46 -1.46 -6.60
C ALA A 349 -13.28 -0.74 -7.68
N GLN A 350 -14.08 0.25 -7.28
CA GLN A 350 -14.95 1.01 -8.20
C GLN A 350 -14.17 1.87 -9.20
N HIS A 351 -13.09 2.50 -8.77
CA HIS A 351 -12.28 3.34 -9.63
C HIS A 351 -11.38 2.53 -10.56
N MET A 352 -10.76 1.43 -10.10
CA MET A 352 -9.81 0.70 -10.93
C MET A 352 -10.44 0.00 -12.14
N TYR A 353 -11.73 -0.39 -12.07
CA TYR A 353 -12.41 -0.99 -13.23
C TYR A 353 -12.93 0.07 -14.21
N SER A 354 -13.34 1.24 -13.71
CA SER A 354 -13.94 2.31 -14.52
C SER A 354 -12.92 3.31 -15.07
N LEU A 355 -11.79 3.47 -14.36
CA LEU A 355 -10.66 4.32 -14.69
C LEU A 355 -9.36 3.49 -14.63
N PRO A 356 -9.12 2.57 -15.59
CA PRO A 356 -7.96 1.69 -15.54
C PRO A 356 -6.65 2.47 -15.49
N ALA A 357 -5.84 2.26 -14.44
CA ALA A 357 -4.59 3.00 -14.25
C ALA A 357 -3.37 2.31 -14.87
N TYR A 358 -3.49 1.03 -15.22
CA TYR A 358 -2.37 0.22 -15.71
C TYR A 358 -2.53 -0.11 -17.20
N ALA A 359 -1.44 -0.02 -17.95
CA ALA A 359 -1.43 -0.27 -19.38
C ALA A 359 -1.92 -1.69 -19.69
N PHE A 360 -2.84 -1.81 -20.65
CA PHE A 360 -3.41 -3.06 -21.16
C PHE A 360 -4.27 -3.86 -20.17
N ILE A 361 -4.57 -3.34 -18.98
CA ILE A 361 -5.36 -4.08 -18.00
C ILE A 361 -6.85 -4.14 -18.35
N ALA A 362 -7.37 -3.16 -19.10
CA ALA A 362 -8.78 -3.13 -19.51
C ALA A 362 -9.13 -4.28 -20.47
N GLN A 363 -8.13 -4.79 -21.20
CA GLN A 363 -8.24 -5.89 -22.15
C GLN A 363 -8.04 -7.26 -21.47
N ASP A 364 -7.56 -7.31 -20.22
CA ASP A 364 -7.46 -8.52 -19.42
C ASP A 364 -8.68 -8.69 -18.50
N PHE A 365 -9.77 -9.19 -19.10
CA PHE A 365 -11.08 -9.28 -18.45
C PHE A 365 -11.07 -10.16 -17.18
N THR A 366 -10.31 -11.26 -17.17
CA THR A 366 -10.24 -12.14 -16.01
C THR A 366 -9.54 -11.46 -14.85
N THR A 367 -8.43 -10.76 -15.12
CA THR A 367 -7.71 -9.96 -14.11
C THR A 367 -8.59 -8.82 -13.57
N GLN A 368 -9.32 -8.11 -14.43
CA GLN A 368 -10.25 -7.06 -14.00
C GLN A 368 -11.35 -7.60 -13.08
N ALA A 369 -11.99 -8.70 -13.47
CA ALA A 369 -13.01 -9.35 -12.65
C ALA A 369 -12.44 -9.83 -11.31
N ALA A 370 -11.23 -10.41 -11.31
CA ALA A 370 -10.55 -10.86 -10.10
C ALA A 370 -10.23 -9.71 -9.16
N LEU A 371 -9.65 -8.61 -9.66
CA LEU A 371 -9.28 -7.44 -8.86
C LEU A 371 -10.50 -6.75 -8.25
N TYR A 372 -11.58 -6.54 -9.02
CA TYR A 372 -12.81 -5.96 -8.50
C TYR A 372 -13.41 -6.82 -7.38
N THR A 373 -13.56 -8.12 -7.65
CA THR A 373 -14.13 -9.07 -6.70
C THR A 373 -13.28 -9.13 -5.43
N HIS A 374 -11.96 -9.25 -5.58
CA HIS A 374 -11.01 -9.30 -4.49
C HIS A 374 -11.15 -8.09 -3.55
N HIS A 375 -11.07 -6.87 -4.09
CA HIS A 375 -11.14 -5.66 -3.27
C HIS A 375 -12.52 -5.46 -2.63
N GLN A 376 -13.61 -5.82 -3.32
CA GLN A 376 -14.96 -5.74 -2.72
C GLN A 376 -15.16 -6.72 -1.56
N TYR A 377 -14.65 -7.94 -1.67
CA TYR A 377 -14.69 -8.89 -0.55
C TYR A 377 -13.86 -8.40 0.63
N ILE A 378 -12.64 -7.91 0.38
CA ILE A 378 -11.80 -7.31 1.44
C ILE A 378 -12.51 -6.13 2.09
N ALA A 379 -13.11 -5.22 1.31
CA ALA A 379 -13.86 -4.10 1.85
C ALA A 379 -15.00 -4.57 2.77
N GLY A 380 -15.74 -5.63 2.40
CA GLY A 380 -16.79 -6.22 3.23
C GLY A 380 -16.26 -6.76 4.57
N PHE A 381 -15.14 -7.49 4.57
CA PHE A 381 -14.50 -7.98 5.79
C PHE A 381 -14.02 -6.83 6.69
N ILE A 382 -13.35 -5.83 6.11
CA ILE A 382 -12.84 -4.67 6.83
C ILE A 382 -13.99 -3.87 7.46
N MET A 383 -15.05 -3.60 6.70
CA MET A 383 -16.23 -2.88 7.20
C MET A 383 -16.93 -3.64 8.32
N THR A 384 -17.04 -4.97 8.22
CA THR A 384 -17.58 -5.80 9.30
C THR A 384 -16.71 -5.68 10.57
N GLY A 385 -15.38 -5.73 10.40
CA GLY A 385 -14.42 -5.53 11.49
C GLY A 385 -14.55 -4.14 12.15
N ALA A 386 -14.85 -3.11 11.36
CA ALA A 386 -15.05 -1.75 11.87
C ALA A 386 -16.20 -1.69 12.91
N PHE A 387 -17.35 -2.28 12.58
CA PHE A 387 -18.49 -2.34 13.50
C PHE A 387 -18.27 -3.30 14.66
N ALA A 388 -17.55 -4.41 14.44
CA ALA A 388 -17.17 -5.32 15.52
C ALA A 388 -16.31 -4.60 16.57
N HIS A 389 -15.27 -3.87 16.16
CA HIS A 389 -14.44 -3.10 17.09
C HIS A 389 -15.16 -1.89 17.70
N GLY A 390 -16.11 -1.28 16.97
CA GLY A 390 -17.02 -0.30 17.57
C GLY A 390 -17.86 -0.89 18.69
N ALA A 391 -18.40 -2.10 18.53
CA ALA A 391 -19.15 -2.80 19.57
C ALA A 391 -18.26 -3.22 20.75
N ILE A 392 -17.02 -3.67 20.49
CA ILE A 392 -16.05 -4.01 21.54
C ILE A 392 -15.72 -2.75 22.36
N PHE A 393 -15.46 -1.62 21.70
CA PHE A 393 -15.29 -0.31 22.35
C PHE A 393 -16.43 -0.04 23.33
N PHE A 394 -17.70 -0.08 22.89
CA PHE A 394 -18.86 0.18 23.75
C PHE A 394 -18.98 -0.71 25.00
N ILE A 395 -18.32 -1.87 25.02
CA ILE A 395 -18.36 -2.81 26.14
C ILE A 395 -17.15 -2.64 27.06
N ARG A 396 -15.96 -2.43 26.49
CA ARG A 396 -14.69 -2.46 27.23
C ARG A 396 -14.17 -1.08 27.65
N ASP A 397 -14.50 -0.03 26.89
CA ASP A 397 -13.93 1.32 27.01
C ASP A 397 -15.03 2.40 27.09
#